data_AF-A0A978V2Y1-F1
#
_entry.id   AF-A0A978V2Y1-F1
#
_cell.length_a   1.000
_cell.length_b   1.000
_cell.length_c   1.000
_cell.angle_alpha   90.00
_cell.angle_beta   90.00
_cell.angle_gamma   90.00
#
_symmetry.space_group_name_H-M   'P 1'
#
loop_
_entity.id
_entity.type
_entity.pdbx_description
1 polymer ?
#
loop_
_entity_poly.entity_id
_entity_poly.type
_entity_poly.pdbx_seq_one_letter_code
_entity_poly.pdbx_strand_id
1 'polypeptide(L)'
;MDATIPGYSKRKYDEIVKSTSSYLRKIGYNPEANIRFIPISGLDGDNLIERSTNLDWYSGPTLALDQIQEPKRHSDKPMRLSFEDVKIGRIGTTAFGRVETGILKPGMKVTFGPNGLTAKKKKINLKCGYVASNSEDDPANFANSFVSQLVILNRPAACLISNGYTAIIHCHTFHGLVKFEEIISKTDLKKSCEDDQELIEKEPKFSEKG
;
A
#
# COMPACT_ATOMS: atom_id res chain seq x y z
N MET A 1 -18.88 -12.10 15.53
CA MET A 1 -19.97 -11.40 16.25
C MET A 1 -20.59 -12.31 17.32
N ASP A 2 -20.65 -13.61 17.04
CA ASP A 2 -20.82 -14.73 17.97
C ASP A 2 -20.18 -14.52 19.36
N ALA A 3 -18.90 -14.14 19.43
CA ALA A 3 -18.16 -14.00 20.69
C ALA A 3 -18.47 -12.74 21.52
N THR A 4 -19.41 -11.87 21.10
CA THR A 4 -19.77 -10.71 21.95
C THR A 4 -20.56 -11.15 23.18
N ILE A 5 -20.56 -10.33 24.23
CA ILE A 5 -21.37 -10.57 25.44
C ILE A 5 -22.32 -9.38 25.63
N PRO A 6 -23.64 -9.55 25.46
CA PRO A 6 -24.33 -10.72 24.90
C PRO A 6 -23.98 -10.98 23.44
N GLY A 7 -24.23 -12.20 22.94
CA GLY A 7 -23.93 -12.59 21.55
C GLY A 7 -24.63 -11.68 20.53
N TYR A 8 -23.99 -11.46 19.38
CA TYR A 8 -24.55 -10.65 18.27
C TYR A 8 -24.99 -9.24 18.66
N SER A 9 -24.31 -8.62 19.64
CA SER A 9 -24.71 -7.33 20.21
C SER A 9 -24.51 -6.15 19.27
N LYS A 10 -25.61 -5.49 18.90
CA LYS A 10 -25.60 -4.23 18.14
C LYS A 10 -24.80 -3.13 18.83
N ARG A 11 -24.91 -3.02 20.16
CA ARG A 11 -24.18 -1.99 20.93
C ARG A 11 -22.68 -2.11 20.75
N LYS A 12 -22.14 -3.33 20.75
CA LYS A 12 -20.70 -3.57 20.54
C LYS A 12 -20.27 -3.27 19.12
N TYR A 13 -21.10 -3.61 18.15
CA TYR A 13 -20.88 -3.21 16.77
C TYR A 13 -20.80 -1.67 16.62
N ASP A 14 -21.80 -0.93 17.13
CA ASP A 14 -21.84 0.54 17.03
C ASP A 14 -20.63 1.20 17.72
N GLU A 15 -20.19 0.66 18.86
CA GLU A 15 -18.98 1.09 19.58
C GLU A 15 -17.72 0.96 18.72
N ILE A 16 -17.55 -0.20 18.08
CA ILE A 16 -16.40 -0.48 17.19
C ILE A 16 -16.46 0.42 15.95
N VAL A 17 -17.62 0.53 15.30
CA VAL A 17 -17.79 1.39 14.13
C VAL A 17 -17.44 2.84 14.47
N LYS A 18 -17.90 3.36 15.61
CA LYS A 18 -17.58 4.72 16.05
C LYS A 18 -16.09 4.91 16.33
N SER A 19 -15.47 3.97 17.05
CA SER A 19 -14.04 4.02 17.38
C SER A 19 -13.17 3.97 16.13
N THR A 20 -13.41 2.99 15.25
CA THR A 20 -12.67 2.80 14.01
C THR A 20 -12.89 3.96 13.04
N SER A 21 -14.12 4.45 12.89
CA SER A 21 -14.39 5.63 12.04
C SER A 21 -13.69 6.88 12.54
N SER A 22 -13.60 7.08 13.86
CA SER A 22 -12.84 8.19 14.46
C SER A 22 -11.35 8.08 14.15
N TYR A 23 -10.79 6.86 14.23
CA TYR A 23 -9.39 6.63 13.88
C TYR A 23 -9.13 6.85 12.38
N LEU A 24 -9.98 6.30 11.50
CA LEU A 24 -9.87 6.44 10.05
C LEU A 24 -9.91 7.90 9.60
N ARG A 25 -10.78 8.73 10.21
CA ARG A 25 -10.79 10.18 9.94
C ARG A 25 -9.48 10.87 10.32
N LYS A 26 -8.83 10.47 11.41
CA LYS A 26 -7.54 11.06 11.84
C LYS A 26 -6.41 10.76 10.87
N ILE A 27 -6.43 9.60 10.22
CA ILE A 27 -5.42 9.21 9.24
C ILE A 27 -5.76 9.67 7.80
N GLY A 28 -6.82 10.46 7.62
CA GLY A 28 -7.19 11.06 6.33
C GLY A 28 -8.13 10.24 5.46
N TYR A 29 -8.70 9.13 5.96
CA TYR A 29 -9.71 8.37 5.22
C TYR A 29 -11.10 8.94 5.47
N ASN A 30 -11.97 8.87 4.45
CA ASN A 30 -13.39 9.16 4.57
C ASN A 30 -14.19 7.86 4.79
N PRO A 31 -14.54 7.49 6.04
CA PRO A 31 -15.23 6.24 6.32
C PRO A 31 -16.67 6.21 5.78
N GLU A 32 -17.32 7.36 5.65
CA GLU A 32 -18.73 7.42 5.23
C GLU A 32 -18.89 7.22 3.72
N ALA A 33 -17.92 7.68 2.93
CA ALA A 33 -17.96 7.55 1.48
C ALA A 33 -17.40 6.21 0.98
N ASN A 34 -16.33 5.70 1.61
CA ASN A 34 -15.47 4.69 0.98
C ASN A 34 -15.38 3.37 1.76
N ILE A 35 -15.94 3.28 2.97
CA ILE A 35 -15.73 2.12 3.86
C ILE A 35 -17.07 1.54 4.30
N ARG A 36 -17.25 0.25 4.01
CA ARG A 36 -18.42 -0.52 4.45
C ARG A 36 -18.07 -1.31 5.70
N PHE A 37 -18.84 -1.13 6.77
CA PHE A 37 -18.74 -1.95 7.98
C PHE A 37 -19.75 -3.10 7.89
N ILE A 38 -19.25 -4.33 7.98
CA ILE A 38 -20.06 -5.56 7.86
C ILE A 38 -19.83 -6.42 9.11
N PRO A 39 -20.85 -6.65 9.96
CA PRO A 39 -20.74 -7.54 11.10
C PRO A 39 -20.73 -8.99 10.62
N ILE A 40 -19.64 -9.72 10.90
CA ILE A 40 -19.49 -11.12 10.49
C ILE A 40 -19.23 -12.05 11.68
N SER A 41 -19.51 -13.34 11.49
CA SER A 41 -18.92 -14.43 12.27
C SER A 41 -18.14 -15.34 11.34
N GLY A 42 -16.84 -15.49 11.59
CA GLY A 42 -16.02 -16.45 10.84
C GLY A 42 -16.28 -17.91 11.22
N LEU A 43 -16.74 -18.15 12.45
CA LEU A 43 -17.00 -19.50 12.95
C LEU A 43 -18.35 -20.02 12.44
N ASP A 44 -19.40 -19.22 12.59
CA ASP A 44 -20.78 -19.60 12.24
C ASP A 44 -21.12 -19.24 10.78
N GLY A 45 -20.26 -18.49 10.09
CA GLY A 45 -20.41 -18.11 8.68
C GLY A 45 -21.33 -16.91 8.43
N ASP A 46 -21.78 -16.24 9.49
CA ASP A 46 -22.72 -15.13 9.41
C ASP A 46 -22.22 -13.97 8.54
N ASN A 47 -23.07 -13.55 7.59
CA ASN A 47 -22.83 -12.43 6.68
C ASN A 47 -21.56 -12.57 5.82
N LEU A 48 -21.01 -13.78 5.66
CA LEU A 48 -19.88 -14.02 4.74
C LEU A 48 -20.36 -14.10 3.30
N ILE A 49 -21.31 -14.99 3.03
CA ILE A 49 -21.91 -15.19 1.70
C ILE A 49 -23.40 -14.86 1.81
N GLU A 50 -24.08 -15.56 2.72
CA GLU A 50 -25.50 -15.41 2.98
C GLU A 50 -25.76 -14.52 4.19
N ARG A 51 -26.97 -13.95 4.23
CA ARG A 51 -27.39 -13.07 5.32
C ARG A 51 -27.69 -13.90 6.57
N SER A 52 -27.13 -13.47 7.69
CA SER A 52 -27.34 -14.08 9.00
C SER A 52 -28.77 -13.88 9.51
N THR A 53 -29.32 -14.92 10.13
CA THR A 53 -30.57 -14.86 10.92
C THR A 53 -30.35 -14.39 12.36
N ASN A 54 -29.10 -14.32 12.83
CA ASN A 54 -28.75 -13.87 14.18
C ASN A 54 -28.58 -12.34 14.27
N LEU A 55 -28.58 -11.66 13.12
CA LEU A 55 -28.29 -10.24 12.98
C LEU A 55 -29.48 -9.50 12.34
N ASP A 56 -30.69 -9.68 12.89
CA ASP A 56 -31.92 -9.03 12.39
C ASP A 56 -31.81 -7.51 12.32
N TRP A 57 -31.00 -6.91 13.20
CA TRP A 57 -30.77 -5.47 13.26
C TRP A 57 -29.84 -4.93 12.17
N TYR A 58 -29.16 -5.80 11.41
CA TYR A 58 -28.28 -5.42 10.31
C TYR A 58 -28.96 -5.67 8.97
N SER A 59 -29.09 -4.60 8.17
CA SER A 59 -29.73 -4.61 6.85
C SER A 59 -28.78 -4.31 5.70
N GLY A 60 -27.47 -4.27 5.96
CA GLY A 60 -26.45 -4.02 4.94
C GLY A 60 -26.12 -5.27 4.11
N PRO A 61 -25.16 -5.14 3.18
CA PRO A 61 -24.69 -6.25 2.35
C PRO A 61 -23.87 -7.27 3.15
N THR A 62 -23.75 -8.48 2.63
CA THR A 62 -22.79 -9.49 3.12
C THR A 62 -21.37 -9.16 2.63
N LEU A 63 -20.37 -9.89 3.12
CA LEU A 63 -18.97 -9.78 2.71
C LEU A 63 -18.74 -10.19 1.22
N ALA A 64 -19.80 -10.54 0.49
CA ALA A 64 -19.72 -10.84 -0.93
C ALA A 64 -18.98 -9.74 -1.70
N LEU A 65 -17.87 -10.13 -2.34
CA LEU A 65 -16.97 -9.21 -3.04
C LEU A 65 -17.55 -8.73 -4.39
N ASP A 66 -18.70 -9.26 -4.81
CA ASP A 66 -19.37 -8.93 -6.07
C ASP A 66 -19.77 -7.45 -6.16
N GLN A 67 -19.93 -6.78 -5.02
CA GLN A 67 -20.29 -5.36 -4.96
C GLN A 67 -19.08 -4.41 -4.96
N ILE A 68 -17.86 -4.92 -5.14
CA ILE A 68 -16.66 -4.10 -5.21
C ILE A 68 -16.43 -3.71 -6.66
N GLN A 69 -16.32 -2.41 -6.91
CA GLN A 69 -15.93 -1.92 -8.23
C GLN A 69 -14.51 -2.39 -8.54
N GLU A 70 -14.35 -3.12 -9.64
CA GLU A 70 -13.04 -3.58 -10.05
C GLU A 70 -12.12 -2.37 -10.33
N PRO A 71 -10.90 -2.34 -9.76
CA PRO A 71 -9.96 -1.29 -10.03
C PRO A 71 -9.50 -1.36 -11.50
N LYS A 72 -9.40 -0.19 -12.15
CA LYS A 72 -8.92 -0.10 -13.53
C LYS A 72 -7.48 -0.60 -13.62
N ARG A 73 -7.24 -1.63 -14.44
CA ARG A 73 -5.89 -2.10 -14.73
C ARG A 73 -5.19 -1.16 -15.71
N HIS A 74 -3.97 -0.76 -15.37
CA HIS A 74 -3.12 0.09 -16.22
C HIS A 74 -2.29 -0.75 -17.20
N SER A 75 -2.95 -1.36 -18.18
CA SER A 75 -2.29 -2.19 -19.21
C SER A 75 -1.61 -1.37 -20.30
N ASP A 76 -1.96 -0.09 -20.40
CA ASP A 76 -1.43 0.92 -21.33
C ASP A 76 -0.07 1.49 -20.90
N LYS A 77 0.26 1.38 -19.60
CA LYS A 77 1.54 1.84 -19.05
C LYS A 77 2.67 0.84 -19.29
N PRO A 78 3.94 1.28 -19.25
CA PRO A 78 5.10 0.39 -19.36
C PRO A 78 5.04 -0.77 -18.37
N MET A 79 5.57 -1.93 -18.78
CA MET A 79 5.50 -3.14 -17.96
C MET A 79 6.38 -3.01 -16.71
N ARG A 80 5.79 -3.26 -15.54
CA ARG A 80 6.48 -3.35 -14.25
C ARG A 80 6.01 -4.59 -13.50
N LEU A 81 6.95 -5.43 -13.11
CA LEU A 81 6.70 -6.59 -12.25
C LEU A 81 7.62 -6.52 -11.03
N SER A 82 7.04 -6.50 -9.84
CA SER A 82 7.72 -6.51 -8.56
C SER A 82 7.96 -7.95 -8.09
N PHE A 83 9.20 -8.31 -7.73
CA PHE A 83 9.48 -9.68 -7.27
C PHE A 83 9.21 -9.85 -5.78
N GLU A 84 8.36 -10.81 -5.45
CA GLU A 84 8.00 -11.21 -4.08
C GLU A 84 8.92 -12.31 -3.56
N ASP A 85 9.27 -13.29 -4.41
CA ASP A 85 10.16 -14.39 -4.07
C ASP A 85 10.97 -14.84 -5.29
N VAL A 86 12.19 -15.33 -5.07
CA VAL A 86 13.09 -15.83 -6.12
C VAL A 86 13.71 -17.14 -5.66
N LYS A 87 13.47 -18.20 -6.44
CA LYS A 87 14.00 -19.54 -6.20
C LYS A 87 15.03 -19.91 -7.26
N ILE A 88 16.21 -20.31 -6.81
CA ILE A 88 17.28 -20.79 -7.68
C ILE A 88 17.24 -22.32 -7.67
N GLY A 89 16.76 -22.90 -8.76
CA GLY A 89 16.69 -24.34 -8.95
C GLY A 89 17.82 -24.89 -9.84
N ARG A 90 17.82 -26.21 -10.03
CA ARG A 90 18.81 -26.91 -10.88
C ARG A 90 18.72 -26.52 -12.37
N ILE A 91 17.52 -26.20 -12.85
CA ILE A 91 17.24 -25.89 -14.27
C ILE A 91 17.36 -24.38 -14.55
N GLY A 92 17.17 -23.54 -13.54
CA GLY A 92 17.23 -22.10 -13.69
C GLY A 92 16.66 -21.35 -12.48
N THR A 93 16.51 -20.04 -12.64
CA THR A 93 15.91 -19.16 -11.64
C THR A 93 14.43 -18.97 -11.94
N THR A 94 13.56 -19.27 -10.98
CA THR A 94 12.13 -18.99 -11.02
C THR A 94 11.84 -17.83 -10.09
N ALA A 95 11.17 -16.79 -10.59
CA ALA A 95 10.80 -15.63 -9.79
C ALA A 95 9.27 -15.48 -9.77
N PHE A 96 8.75 -15.12 -8.60
CA PHE A 96 7.34 -14.90 -8.32
C PHE A 96 7.12 -13.42 -8.03
N GLY A 97 6.00 -12.89 -8.49
CA GLY A 97 5.73 -11.46 -8.35
C GLY A 97 4.43 -11.04 -8.99
N ARG A 98 4.07 -9.79 -8.74
CA ARG A 98 2.86 -9.15 -9.27
C ARG A 98 3.21 -8.24 -10.43
N VAL A 99 2.45 -8.35 -11.52
CA VAL A 99 2.46 -7.34 -12.59
C VAL A 99 1.65 -6.15 -12.12
N GLU A 100 2.33 -5.03 -11.85
CA GLU A 100 1.70 -3.80 -11.36
C GLU A 100 1.13 -2.97 -12.51
N THR A 101 1.89 -2.89 -13.61
CA THR A 101 1.51 -2.16 -14.83
C THR A 101 1.95 -2.90 -16.09
N GLY A 102 1.28 -2.60 -17.20
CA GLY A 102 1.58 -3.15 -18.52
C GLY A 102 1.22 -4.64 -18.65
N ILE A 103 1.83 -5.28 -19.65
CA ILE A 103 1.56 -6.67 -20.02
C ILE A 103 2.88 -7.43 -20.16
N LEU A 104 2.96 -8.62 -19.55
CA LEU A 104 4.07 -9.55 -19.71
C LEU A 104 3.65 -10.69 -20.64
N LYS A 105 4.40 -10.92 -21.71
CA LYS A 105 4.20 -11.99 -22.69
C LYS A 105 5.46 -12.85 -22.82
N PRO A 106 5.33 -14.15 -23.08
CA PRO A 106 6.47 -15.00 -23.40
C PRO A 106 7.29 -14.43 -24.57
N GLY A 107 8.62 -14.49 -24.47
CA GLY A 107 9.54 -13.99 -25.51
C GLY A 107 9.89 -12.51 -25.42
N MET A 108 9.25 -11.73 -24.54
CA MET A 108 9.64 -10.34 -24.29
C MET A 108 11.06 -10.26 -23.71
N LYS A 109 11.80 -9.23 -24.13
CA LYS A 109 13.09 -8.91 -23.51
C LYS A 109 12.83 -8.15 -22.22
N VAL A 110 13.27 -8.74 -21.11
CA VAL A 110 13.06 -8.18 -19.77
C VAL A 110 14.40 -7.76 -19.17
N THR A 111 14.42 -6.56 -18.60
CA THR A 111 15.51 -6.01 -17.80
C THR A 111 15.08 -5.95 -16.33
N PHE A 112 16.02 -6.22 -15.44
CA PHE A 112 15.84 -6.23 -14.00
C PHE A 112 16.61 -5.08 -13.36
N GLY A 113 15.87 -4.10 -12.83
CA GLY A 113 16.41 -3.07 -11.95
C GLY A 113 16.69 -3.68 -10.57
N PRO A 114 17.65 -3.13 -9.79
CA PRO A 114 18.36 -1.87 -10.04
C PRO A 114 19.60 -1.98 -10.96
N ASN A 115 20.13 -3.18 -11.16
CA ASN A 115 21.43 -3.39 -11.81
C ASN A 115 21.37 -3.50 -13.35
N GLY A 116 20.22 -3.22 -13.96
CA GLY A 116 20.04 -3.29 -15.42
C GLY A 116 20.33 -4.69 -16.01
N LEU A 117 20.13 -5.76 -15.23
CA LEU A 117 20.46 -7.12 -15.67
C LEU A 117 19.43 -7.59 -16.71
N THR A 118 19.87 -8.10 -17.86
CA THR A 118 18.97 -8.66 -18.88
C THR A 118 18.92 -10.19 -18.81
N ALA A 119 17.72 -10.76 -19.00
CA ALA A 119 17.41 -12.20 -18.92
C ALA A 119 18.28 -13.15 -19.77
N LYS A 120 19.07 -12.64 -20.73
CA LYS A 120 19.93 -13.45 -21.62
C LYS A 120 21.17 -14.06 -20.94
N LYS A 121 21.52 -13.62 -19.72
CA LYS A 121 22.69 -14.16 -18.99
C LYS A 121 22.30 -15.45 -18.24
N LYS A 122 23.04 -16.55 -18.47
CA LYS A 122 22.76 -17.91 -17.95
C LYS A 122 22.66 -18.06 -16.42
N LYS A 123 23.06 -17.06 -15.63
CA LYS A 123 22.88 -17.01 -14.18
C LYS A 123 22.64 -15.57 -13.75
N ILE A 124 21.42 -15.26 -13.32
CA ILE A 124 21.06 -13.93 -12.79
C ILE A 124 20.73 -14.10 -11.32
N ASN A 125 21.44 -13.36 -10.47
CA ASN A 125 21.19 -13.33 -9.04
C ASN A 125 20.09 -12.30 -8.76
N LEU A 126 18.84 -12.72 -8.95
CA LEU A 126 17.66 -11.92 -8.64
C LEU A 126 17.31 -12.08 -7.15
N LYS A 127 16.75 -11.03 -6.56
CA LYS A 127 16.32 -10.99 -5.15
C LYS A 127 15.01 -10.21 -5.04
N CYS A 128 14.32 -10.39 -3.92
CA CYS A 128 13.18 -9.56 -3.53
C CYS A 128 13.60 -8.07 -3.54
N GLY A 129 12.72 -7.19 -4.00
CA GLY A 129 13.00 -5.77 -4.22
C GLY A 129 13.57 -5.42 -5.60
N TYR A 130 13.90 -6.42 -6.45
CA TYR A 130 14.17 -6.16 -7.86
C TYR A 130 12.85 -5.93 -8.62
N VAL A 131 12.92 -5.14 -9.70
CA VAL A 131 11.78 -4.84 -10.57
C VAL A 131 12.11 -5.26 -11.99
N ALA A 132 11.27 -6.11 -12.56
CA ALA A 132 11.30 -6.48 -13.96
C ALA A 132 10.54 -5.46 -14.81
N SER A 133 11.08 -5.18 -15.99
CA SER A 133 10.55 -4.20 -16.94
C SER A 133 10.85 -4.61 -18.38
N ASN A 134 10.13 -4.06 -19.34
CA ASN A 134 10.47 -4.25 -20.75
C ASN A 134 11.81 -3.54 -21.04
N SER A 135 12.76 -4.26 -21.64
CA SER A 135 14.06 -3.70 -22.00
C SER A 135 13.97 -2.61 -23.07
N GLU A 136 12.92 -2.64 -23.90
CA GLU A 136 12.77 -1.76 -25.08
C GLU A 136 11.79 -0.61 -24.85
N ASP A 137 11.04 -0.64 -23.74
CA ASP A 137 9.98 0.32 -23.42
C ASP A 137 10.05 0.69 -21.93
N ASP A 138 10.74 1.81 -21.67
CA ASP A 138 10.98 2.37 -20.33
C ASP A 138 11.56 1.33 -19.34
N PRO A 139 12.85 0.96 -19.42
CA PRO A 139 13.44 -0.01 -18.49
C PRO A 139 13.55 0.55 -17.06
N ALA A 140 13.29 -0.29 -16.07
CA ALA A 140 13.41 0.06 -14.66
C ALA A 140 14.87 0.31 -14.26
N ASN A 141 15.13 1.53 -13.79
CA ASN A 141 16.45 1.98 -13.37
C ASN A 141 16.55 2.12 -11.85
N PHE A 142 17.78 2.16 -11.34
CA PHE A 142 18.03 2.49 -9.94
C PHE A 142 17.78 3.99 -9.69
N ALA A 143 17.11 4.30 -8.58
CA ALA A 143 16.93 5.67 -8.11
C ALA A 143 17.98 5.99 -7.05
N ASN A 144 18.90 6.92 -7.36
CA ASN A 144 19.90 7.40 -6.40
C ASN A 144 19.26 8.30 -5.32
N SER A 145 18.33 9.15 -5.73
CA SER A 145 17.54 10.03 -4.87
C SER A 145 16.15 10.22 -5.50
N PHE A 146 15.17 10.54 -4.68
CA PHE A 146 13.82 10.84 -5.14
C PHE A 146 13.17 11.86 -4.21
N VAL A 147 12.28 12.67 -4.76
CA VAL A 147 11.43 13.59 -3.99
C VAL A 147 10.13 12.87 -3.67
N SER A 148 9.66 12.97 -2.42
CA SER A 148 8.38 12.40 -2.02
C SER A 148 7.69 13.30 -1.00
N GLN A 149 6.35 13.23 -0.99
CA GLN A 149 5.54 13.82 0.06
C GLN A 149 5.31 12.77 1.15
N LEU A 150 5.59 13.13 2.39
CA LEU A 150 5.47 12.23 3.54
C LEU A 150 4.49 12.82 4.56
N VAL A 151 3.65 11.97 5.11
CA VAL A 151 2.80 12.29 6.27
C VAL A 151 3.38 11.59 7.48
N ILE A 152 3.72 12.36 8.52
CA ILE A 152 4.38 11.83 9.73
C ILE A 152 3.32 11.38 10.73
N LEU A 153 3.14 10.07 10.87
CA LEU A 153 2.13 9.50 11.76
C LEU A 153 2.69 9.22 13.17
N ASN A 154 1.98 9.72 14.19
CA ASN A 154 2.05 9.34 15.60
C ASN A 154 3.45 8.93 16.14
N ARG A 155 4.42 9.84 16.07
CA ARG A 155 5.78 9.59 16.61
C ARG A 155 6.03 10.33 17.94
N PRO A 156 6.94 9.82 18.80
CA PRO A 156 7.35 10.53 20.01
C PRO A 156 7.94 11.90 19.68
N ALA A 157 7.61 12.92 20.49
CA ALA A 157 8.11 14.28 20.29
C ALA A 157 9.65 14.38 20.27
N ALA A 158 10.33 13.46 20.96
CA ALA A 158 11.79 13.40 20.99
C ALA A 158 12.43 12.93 19.66
N CYS A 159 11.65 12.42 18.70
CA CYS A 159 12.17 11.94 17.43
C CYS A 159 11.95 12.96 16.31
N LEU A 160 12.80 13.99 16.30
CA LEU A 160 12.85 15.01 15.25
C LEU A 160 13.32 14.39 13.93
N ILE A 161 12.63 14.69 12.83
CA ILE A 161 13.10 14.35 11.48
C ILE A 161 13.83 15.57 10.96
N SER A 162 15.12 15.44 10.73
CA SER A 162 15.98 16.47 10.16
C SER A 162 16.79 15.91 9.00
N ASN A 163 17.47 16.78 8.25
CA ASN A 163 18.41 16.35 7.23
C ASN A 163 19.45 15.41 7.84
N GLY A 164 19.62 14.25 7.21
CA GLY A 164 20.44 13.15 7.68
C GLY A 164 19.72 12.07 8.47
N TYR A 165 18.43 12.25 8.81
CA TYR A 165 17.61 11.19 9.39
C TYR A 165 17.61 9.96 8.48
N THR A 166 17.86 8.78 9.05
CA THR A 166 17.86 7.53 8.29
C THR A 166 16.68 6.68 8.74
N ALA A 167 15.88 6.22 7.77
CA ALA A 167 14.71 5.40 8.00
C ALA A 167 14.76 4.15 7.12
N ILE A 168 14.02 3.12 7.51
CA ILE A 168 13.71 2.00 6.61
C ILE A 168 12.49 2.41 5.78
N ILE A 169 12.62 2.33 4.46
CA ILE A 169 11.52 2.51 3.54
C ILE A 169 11.08 1.14 3.01
N HIS A 170 9.77 0.95 3.03
CA HIS A 170 9.08 -0.16 2.38
C HIS A 170 8.45 0.40 1.11
N CYS A 171 8.88 -0.09 -0.05
CA CYS A 171 8.34 0.31 -1.35
C CYS A 171 8.14 -0.94 -2.21
N HIS A 172 6.88 -1.29 -2.48
CA HIS A 172 6.52 -2.59 -3.06
C HIS A 172 7.14 -3.75 -2.26
N THR A 173 8.05 -4.52 -2.87
CA THR A 173 8.79 -5.61 -2.22
C THR A 173 10.18 -5.20 -1.76
N PHE A 174 10.61 -3.96 -2.03
CA PHE A 174 11.87 -3.42 -1.56
C PHE A 174 11.77 -2.94 -0.11
N HIS A 175 12.78 -3.30 0.66
CA HIS A 175 12.92 -3.00 2.08
C HIS A 175 14.36 -2.56 2.31
N GLY A 176 14.60 -1.28 2.63
CA GLY A 176 15.97 -0.78 2.72
C GLY A 176 16.10 0.56 3.44
N LEU A 177 17.33 0.89 3.82
CA LEU A 177 17.65 2.15 4.48
C LEU A 177 17.69 3.29 3.45
N VAL A 178 17.04 4.39 3.78
CA VAL A 178 17.07 5.65 3.03
C VAL A 178 17.38 6.78 3.98
N LYS A 179 18.20 7.71 3.51
CA LYS A 179 18.59 8.91 4.25
C LYS A 179 17.82 10.11 3.69
N PHE A 180 17.25 10.90 4.58
CA PHE A 180 16.62 12.16 4.25
C PHE A 180 17.73 13.15 3.92
N GLU A 181 17.89 13.48 2.64
CA GLU A 181 18.90 14.43 2.19
C GLU A 181 18.48 15.85 2.56
N GLU A 182 17.26 16.22 2.18
CA GLU A 182 16.70 17.56 2.37
C GLU A 182 15.19 17.50 2.60
N ILE A 183 14.70 18.32 3.54
CA ILE A 183 13.28 18.60 3.73
C ILE A 183 12.93 19.87 2.94
N ILE A 184 12.26 19.71 1.81
CA ILE A 184 11.99 20.80 0.85
C ILE A 184 10.92 21.76 1.36
N SER A 185 9.82 21.24 1.88
CA SER A 185 8.69 22.05 2.34
C SER A 185 7.85 21.35 3.40
N LYS A 186 7.10 22.17 4.16
CA LYS A 186 6.07 21.72 5.09
C LYS A 186 4.69 22.14 4.58
N THR A 187 3.76 21.20 4.51
CA THR A 187 2.39 21.42 3.99
C THR A 187 1.35 21.01 5.04
N ASP A 188 0.21 21.70 5.09
CA ASP A 188 -0.91 21.35 5.96
C ASP A 188 -1.68 20.12 5.42
N LEU A 189 -1.91 19.12 6.27
CA LEU A 189 -2.64 17.91 5.93
C LEU A 189 -4.13 18.16 5.65
N LYS A 190 -4.73 19.19 6.26
CA LYS A 190 -6.18 19.45 6.13
C LYS A 190 -6.58 20.15 4.84
N LYS A 191 -5.64 20.89 4.24
CA LYS A 191 -5.90 21.73 3.06
C LYS A 191 -5.39 21.12 1.75
N SER A 192 -4.67 20.00 1.80
CA SER A 192 -4.20 19.29 0.61
C SER A 192 -5.29 18.56 -0.19
N CYS A 193 -6.53 18.56 0.31
CA CYS A 193 -7.71 18.02 -0.37
C CYS A 193 -8.42 19.05 -1.28
N GLU A 194 -8.07 20.34 -1.16
CA GLU A 194 -8.54 21.42 -2.05
C GLU A 194 -7.33 21.84 -2.92
N ASP A 195 -7.55 22.18 -4.19
CA ASP A 195 -6.49 22.40 -5.22
C ASP A 195 -5.48 23.53 -4.89
N ASP A 196 -5.53 24.12 -3.70
CA ASP A 196 -4.62 25.13 -3.18
C ASP A 196 -3.72 24.55 -2.06
N GLN A 197 -2.59 23.95 -2.44
CA GLN A 197 -1.55 23.54 -1.50
C GLN A 197 -0.87 24.78 -0.88
N GLU A 198 -1.37 25.24 0.27
CA GLU A 198 -0.76 26.35 0.99
C GLU A 198 0.52 25.89 1.70
N LEU A 199 1.66 26.43 1.25
CA LEU A 199 2.98 26.23 1.86
C LEU A 199 3.00 26.81 3.28
N ILE A 200 3.23 25.98 4.30
CA ILE A 200 3.42 26.44 5.68
C ILE A 200 4.83 27.04 5.80
N GLU A 201 5.83 26.35 5.28
CA GLU A 201 7.24 26.74 5.41
C GLU A 201 8.06 26.19 4.23
N LYS A 202 8.97 27.02 3.70
CA LYS A 202 9.98 26.63 2.72
C LYS A 202 11.27 26.29 3.45
N GLU A 203 11.89 25.16 3.13
CA GLU A 203 13.18 24.69 3.70
C GLU A 203 13.20 24.62 5.25
N PRO A 204 12.27 23.89 5.89
CA PRO A 204 12.27 23.74 7.35
C PRO A 204 13.51 22.97 7.84
N LYS A 205 14.10 23.41 8.96
CA LYS A 205 15.29 22.76 9.56
C LYS A 205 14.99 21.38 10.17
N PHE A 206 13.73 21.15 10.55
CA PHE A 206 13.25 19.89 11.12
C PHE A 206 11.73 19.79 10.93
N SER A 207 11.20 18.55 10.92
CA SER A 207 9.77 18.27 10.86
C SER A 207 9.28 17.59 12.14
N GLU A 208 8.16 18.08 12.66
CA GLU A 208 7.46 17.61 13.86
C GLU A 208 6.06 17.12 13.50
N LYS A 209 5.35 16.56 14.47
CA LYS A 209 3.98 16.03 14.30
C LYS A 209 3.05 17.09 13.67
N GLY A 210 2.40 16.72 12.57
CA GLY A 210 1.28 17.42 11.92
C GLY A 210 0.07 16.51 11.88
#